data_AF-A0A354WPB7-F1
#
_entry.id   AF-A0A354WPB7-F1
#
_cell.length_a   1.000
_cell.length_b   1.000
_cell.length_c   1.000
_cell.angle_alpha   90.00
_cell.angle_beta   90.00
_cell.angle_gamma   90.00
#
_symmetry.space_group_name_H-M   'P 1'
#
loop_
_entity.id
_entity.type
_entity.pdbx_description
1 polymer ?
#
loop_
_entity_poly.entity_id
_entity_poly.type
_entity_poly.pdbx_seq_one_letter_code
_entity_poly.pdbx_strand_id
1 'polypeptide(L)'
;FAGKLYFAENWEDAPGFEPYVYVDVSDGYALWEKAIDHHWFAVHSTSFPYKEYYSHLKRLRGIQGRKGYCECFMIPREQYKLVQTLEDL
;
A
#
# COMPACT_ATOMS: atom_id res chain seq x y z
N PHE A 1 18.57 -10.83 -10.95
CA PHE A 1 17.53 -11.39 -10.06
C PHE A 1 16.99 -10.28 -9.17
N ALA A 2 15.70 -10.29 -8.80
CA ALA A 2 15.12 -9.27 -7.91
C ALA A 2 15.68 -9.45 -6.48
N GLY A 3 16.30 -8.41 -5.93
CA GLY A 3 17.07 -8.50 -4.68
C GLY A 3 16.26 -8.49 -3.38
N LYS A 4 14.95 -8.22 -3.46
CA LYS A 4 14.02 -8.16 -2.31
C LYS A 4 12.61 -8.58 -2.76
N LEU A 5 11.91 -9.33 -1.92
CA LEU A 5 10.50 -9.67 -2.11
C LEU A 5 9.61 -8.69 -1.35
N TYR A 6 8.50 -8.32 -1.99
CA TYR A 6 7.47 -7.43 -1.46
C TYR A 6 6.10 -8.01 -1.80
N PHE A 7 5.17 -7.98 -0.83
CA PHE A 7 3.78 -8.34 -1.02
C PHE A 7 2.94 -7.07 -1.00
N ALA A 8 2.24 -6.78 -2.10
CA ALA A 8 1.36 -5.62 -2.19
C ALA A 8 0.11 -5.83 -1.33
N GLU A 9 -0.42 -4.74 -0.78
CA GLU A 9 -1.69 -4.78 -0.05
C GLU A 9 -2.86 -5.06 -1.00
N ASN A 10 -3.53 -6.20 -0.79
CA ASN A 10 -4.74 -6.59 -1.52
C ASN A 10 -5.89 -6.83 -0.54
N TRP A 11 -7.11 -6.43 -0.91
CA TRP A 11 -8.30 -6.58 -0.07
C TRP A 11 -8.70 -8.05 0.14
N GLU A 12 -8.43 -8.92 -0.84
CA GLU A 12 -8.71 -10.37 -0.77
C GLU A 12 -7.73 -11.10 0.16
N ASP A 13 -6.52 -10.55 0.30
CA ASP A 13 -5.41 -11.14 1.05
C ASP A 13 -5.19 -10.44 2.40
N ALA A 14 -6.25 -9.87 2.98
CA ALA A 14 -6.18 -9.14 4.24
C ALA A 14 -5.68 -9.97 5.44
N PRO A 15 -6.08 -11.25 5.63
CA PRO A 15 -5.62 -12.05 6.76
C PRO A 15 -4.10 -12.21 6.78
N GLY A 16 -3.45 -11.73 7.84
CA GLY A 16 -2.00 -11.83 8.02
C GLY A 16 -1.18 -10.77 7.29
N PHE A 17 -1.80 -9.82 6.59
CA PHE A 17 -1.09 -8.70 6.00
C PHE A 17 -0.63 -7.71 7.09
N GLU A 18 0.68 -7.56 7.24
CA GLU A 18 1.32 -6.61 8.16
C GLU A 18 2.05 -5.53 7.34
N PRO A 19 1.52 -4.29 7.25
CA PRO A 19 2.17 -3.22 6.51
C PRO A 19 3.54 -2.86 7.11
N TYR A 20 4.61 -2.96 6.32
CA TYR A 20 5.98 -2.66 6.78
C TYR A 20 6.62 -1.51 6.01
N VAL A 21 6.49 -1.50 4.68
CA VAL A 21 7.03 -0.43 3.82
C VAL A 21 5.90 0.47 3.37
N TYR A 22 6.05 1.77 3.62
CA TYR A 22 5.13 2.82 3.16
C TYR A 22 5.83 3.62 2.06
N VAL A 23 5.27 3.59 0.86
CA VAL A 23 5.80 4.33 -0.29
C VAL A 23 4.91 5.54 -0.53
N ASP A 24 5.48 6.75 -0.41
CA ASP A 24 4.78 8.00 -0.72
C ASP A 24 4.44 8.04 -2.22
N VAL A 25 3.14 8.04 -2.52
CA VAL A 25 2.61 8.08 -3.90
C VAL A 25 1.79 9.35 -4.14
N SER A 26 1.93 10.36 -3.28
CA SER A 26 1.09 11.57 -3.32
C SER A 26 1.14 12.25 -4.69
N ASP A 27 2.33 12.37 -5.29
CA ASP A 27 2.53 12.99 -6.61
C ASP A 27 1.87 12.19 -7.75
N GLY A 28 1.75 10.87 -7.59
CA GLY A 28 1.16 9.95 -8.58
C GLY A 28 -0.35 9.75 -8.42
N TYR A 29 -0.95 10.17 -7.30
CA TYR A 29 -2.33 9.85 -6.98
C TYR A 29 -3.32 10.38 -8.03
N ALA A 30 -3.13 11.61 -8.51
CA ALA A 30 -4.00 12.20 -9.53
C ALA A 30 -3.95 11.46 -10.88
N LEU A 31 -2.80 10.88 -11.23
CA LEU A 31 -2.67 10.04 -12.41
C LEU A 31 -3.37 8.69 -12.20
N TRP A 32 -3.18 8.06 -11.04
CA TRP A 32 -3.85 6.82 -10.66
C TRP A 32 -5.37 6.96 -10.69
N GLU A 33 -5.91 8.06 -10.15
CA GLU A 33 -7.34 8.33 -10.11
C GLU A 33 -7.96 8.43 -11.51
N LYS A 34 -7.25 9.06 -12.46
CA LYS A 34 -7.68 9.11 -13.87
C LYS A 34 -7.56 7.74 -14.54
N ALA A 35 -6.50 7.00 -14.25
CA ALA A 35 -6.27 5.70 -14.87
C ALA A 35 -7.32 4.66 -14.43
N ILE A 36 -7.66 4.62 -13.14
CA ILE A 36 -8.61 3.65 -12.60
C ILE A 36 -10.03 3.83 -13.19
N ASP A 37 -10.38 5.04 -13.61
CA ASP A 37 -11.68 5.33 -14.26
C ASP A 37 -11.87 4.63 -15.60
N HIS A 38 -10.80 4.18 -16.25
CA HIS A 38 -10.88 3.41 -17.49
C HIS A 38 -11.13 1.91 -17.26
N HIS A 39 -11.06 1.43 -16.02
CA HIS A 39 -11.26 0.03 -15.70
C HIS A 39 -12.71 -0.24 -15.31
N TRP A 40 -13.52 -0.70 -16.26
CA TRP A 40 -14.97 -0.93 -16.09
C TRP A 40 -15.31 -1.67 -14.80
N PHE A 41 -14.58 -2.75 -14.50
CA PHE A 41 -14.79 -3.55 -13.29
C PHE A 41 -14.60 -2.75 -11.99
N ALA A 42 -13.61 -1.86 -11.94
CA ALA A 42 -13.31 -1.09 -10.73
C ALA A 42 -14.33 0.02 -10.45
N VAL A 43 -15.06 0.46 -11.49
CA VAL A 43 -15.99 1.61 -11.44
C VAL A 43 -17.46 1.17 -11.42
N HIS A 44 -17.79 0.01 -12.00
CA HIS A 44 -19.16 -0.47 -12.17
C HIS A 44 -19.48 -1.77 -11.41
N SER A 45 -18.58 -2.22 -10.54
CA SER A 45 -18.85 -3.37 -9.66
C SER A 45 -20.07 -3.12 -8.77
N THR A 46 -20.98 -4.09 -8.73
CA THR A 46 -22.17 -4.08 -7.87
C THR A 46 -21.94 -4.79 -6.53
N SER A 47 -20.86 -5.55 -6.40
CA SER A 47 -20.54 -6.33 -5.20
C SER A 47 -19.55 -5.64 -4.28
N PHE A 48 -18.69 -4.77 -4.80
CA PHE A 48 -17.63 -4.13 -4.03
C PHE A 48 -17.17 -2.81 -4.65
N PRO A 49 -17.06 -1.71 -3.88
CA PRO A 49 -16.69 -0.39 -4.39
C PRO A 49 -15.16 -0.25 -4.55
N TYR A 50 -14.57 -0.93 -5.54
CA TYR A 50 -13.11 -1.05 -5.69
C TYR A 50 -12.36 0.29 -5.75
N LYS A 51 -12.78 1.22 -6.62
CA LYS A 51 -12.12 2.54 -6.74
C LYS A 51 -12.12 3.27 -5.41
N GLU A 52 -13.26 3.32 -4.75
CA GLU A 52 -13.42 4.01 -3.46
C GLU A 52 -12.57 3.34 -2.38
N TYR A 53 -12.64 2.01 -2.27
CA TYR A 53 -11.85 1.24 -1.31
C TYR A 53 -10.35 1.54 -1.45
N TYR A 54 -9.79 1.43 -2.65
CA TYR A 54 -8.36 1.64 -2.86
C TYR A 54 -7.93 3.12 -2.76
N SER A 55 -8.83 4.06 -3.07
CA SER A 55 -8.60 5.50 -2.83
C SER A 55 -8.49 5.78 -1.32
N HIS A 56 -9.46 5.30 -0.54
CA HIS A 56 -9.45 5.45 0.92
C HIS A 56 -8.28 4.72 1.57
N LEU A 57 -7.93 3.53 1.08
CA LEU A 57 -6.80 2.76 1.58
C LEU A 57 -5.49 3.51 1.40
N LYS A 58 -5.25 4.07 0.20
CA LYS A 58 -4.08 4.92 -0.08
C LYS A 58 -4.02 6.12 0.87
N ARG A 59 -5.16 6.74 1.17
CA ARG A 59 -5.23 7.86 2.12
C ARG A 59 -4.92 7.41 3.55
N LEU A 60 -5.52 6.31 4.00
CA LEU A 60 -5.29 5.75 5.34
C LEU A 60 -3.81 5.41 5.57
N ARG A 61 -3.19 4.73 4.60
CA ARG A 61 -1.75 4.43 4.62
C ARG A 61 -0.91 5.69 4.54
N GLY A 62 -1.35 6.70 3.78
CA GLY A 62 -0.77 8.03 3.77
C GLY A 62 -0.72 8.65 5.17
N ILE A 63 -1.83 8.63 5.91
CA ILE A 63 -1.91 9.15 7.29
C ILE A 63 -0.91 8.41 8.20
N GLN A 64 -0.89 7.08 8.16
CA GLN A 64 0.03 6.26 8.95
C GLN A 64 1.50 6.53 8.60
N GLY A 65 1.80 6.70 7.32
CA GLY A 65 3.12 7.08 6.80
C GLY A 65 3.46 8.56 6.94
N ARG A 66 2.57 9.40 7.49
CA ARG A 66 2.70 10.86 7.62
C ARG A 66 2.89 11.58 6.27
N LYS A 67 2.18 11.12 5.24
CA LYS A 67 2.17 11.63 3.86
C LYS A 67 0.73 11.91 3.37
N GLY A 68 0.59 12.39 2.14
CA GLY A 68 -0.71 12.57 1.49
C GLY A 68 -1.36 11.22 1.18
N TYR A 69 -0.68 10.39 0.40
CA TYR A 69 -1.10 9.04 0.02
C TYR A 69 0.10 8.10 0.06
N CYS A 70 -0.11 6.87 0.55
CA CYS A 70 0.90 5.82 0.47
C CYS A 70 0.32 4.54 -0.12
N GLU A 71 1.18 3.78 -0.80
CA GLU A 71 0.97 2.34 -0.96
C GLU A 71 1.81 1.58 0.05
N CYS A 72 1.31 0.44 0.48
CA CYS A 72 1.95 -0.39 1.50
C CYS A 72 2.35 -1.75 0.96
N PHE A 73 3.51 -2.20 1.44
CA PHE A 73 4.01 -3.53 1.17
C PHE A 73 4.39 -4.22 2.48
N MET A 74 4.02 -5.48 2.58
CA MET A 74 4.59 -6.41 3.56
C MET A 74 5.88 -6.98 2.97
N ILE A 75 6.84 -7.30 3.82
CA ILE A 75 8.05 -8.05 3.44
C ILE A 75 8.14 -9.32 4.32
N PRO A 76 8.79 -10.40 3.85
CA PRO A 76 9.11 -11.54 4.69
C PRO A 76 9.86 -11.09 5.96
N ARG A 77 9.60 -11.74 7.10
CA ARG A 77 10.22 -11.37 8.38
C ARG A 77 11.74 -11.49 8.34
N GLU A 78 12.26 -12.40 7.54
CA GLU A 78 13.70 -12.58 7.29
C GLU A 78 14.34 -11.35 6.63
N GLN A 79 13.53 -10.50 5.98
CA GLN A 79 13.96 -9.23 5.40
C GLN A 79 13.86 -8.05 6.37
N TYR A 80 13.34 -8.23 7.59
CA TYR A 80 13.27 -7.16 8.58
C TYR A 80 14.69 -6.80 9.00
N LYS A 81 15.01 -5.51 8.99
CA LYS A 81 16.29 -5.01 9.49
C LYS A 81 16.06 -4.23 10.76
N LEU A 82 16.56 -4.75 11.87
CA LEU A 82 16.66 -3.99 13.11
C LEU A 82 17.94 -3.16 13.05
N VAL A 83 17.80 -1.83 13.05
CA VAL A 83 18.92 -0.92 13.26
C VAL A 83 18.85 -0.48 14.71
N GLN A 84 19.75 -1.00 15.54
CA GLN A 84 19.92 -0.57 16.93
C GLN A 84 21.09 0.41 17.00
N THR A 85 20.99 1.43 17.84
CA THR A 85 22.15 2.26 18.16
C THR A 85 22.91 1.68 19.34
N LEU A 86 24.14 2.15 19.58
CA LEU A 86 24.95 1.72 20.72
C LEU A 86 24.30 2.07 22.06
N GLU A 87 23.41 3.06 22.08
CA GLU A 87 22.63 3.43 23.27
C GLU A 87 21.44 2.48 23.55
N ASP A 88 21.04 1.66 22.57
CA ASP A 88 19.92 0.70 22.70
C ASP A 88 20.36 -0.71 23.17
N LEU A 89 21.67 -0.94 23.33
CA LEU A 89 22.30 -2.17 23.82
C LEU A 89 22.55 -2.11 25.34
#